data_AF-A0AAW6NS34-F1
#
_entry.id   AF-A0AAW6NS34-F1
#
_cell.length_a   1.000
_cell.length_b   1.000
_cell.length_c   1.000
_cell.angle_alpha   90.00
_cell.angle_beta   90.00
_cell.angle_gamma   90.00
#
_symmetry.space_group_name_H-M   'P 1'
#
loop_
_entity.id
_entity.type
_entity.pdbx_description
1 polymer ?
#
loop_
_entity_poly.entity_id
_entity_poly.type
_entity_poly.pdbx_seq_one_letter_code
_entity_poly.pdbx_strand_id
1 'polypeptide(L)'
;MSRQHGIASLTLVLLLLVLGTLILTGLNQQLITFTMLVGDESRAIQQQAVTQSALEWGRVQHWSLQPDVQCKQRQTQRVCMRVLNESQVLLIAGDGELLLWRGGEIVNGHIRFLPHGWSDFCPLKERALCRLP
;
A
#
# COMPACT_ATOMS: atom_id res chain seq x y z
N MET A 1 -58.78 41.75 -20.16
CA MET A 1 -57.49 41.83 -19.42
C MET A 1 -57.35 40.58 -18.56
N SER A 2 -56.74 39.51 -19.06
CA SER A 2 -56.55 38.25 -18.33
C SER A 2 -55.18 38.23 -17.63
N ARG A 3 -55.20 37.96 -16.32
CA ARG A 3 -54.06 37.90 -15.40
C ARG A 3 -53.03 36.83 -15.83
N GLN A 4 -51.86 37.27 -16.29
CA GLN A 4 -50.70 36.45 -16.67
C GLN A 4 -49.79 36.07 -15.47
N HIS A 5 -50.35 35.64 -14.33
CA HIS A 5 -49.52 35.33 -13.13
C HIS A 5 -49.13 33.85 -13.00
N GLY A 6 -49.71 32.93 -13.77
CA GLY A 6 -49.44 31.47 -13.64
C GLY A 6 -48.23 30.95 -14.45
N ILE A 7 -47.93 31.54 -15.60
CA ILE A 7 -46.84 31.06 -16.49
C ILE A 7 -45.47 31.48 -15.95
N ALA A 8 -45.38 32.67 -15.34
CA ALA A 8 -44.15 33.16 -14.71
C ALA A 8 -43.75 32.32 -13.47
N SER A 9 -44.71 31.76 -12.73
CA SER A 9 -44.39 30.92 -11.57
C SER A 9 -43.94 29.52 -11.99
N LEU A 10 -44.54 28.94 -13.04
CA LEU A 10 -44.16 27.62 -13.55
C LEU A 10 -42.76 27.63 -14.18
N THR A 11 -42.42 28.67 -14.93
CA THR A 11 -41.09 28.84 -15.53
C THR A 11 -39.99 28.97 -14.46
N LEU A 12 -40.27 29.69 -13.36
CA LEU A 12 -39.36 29.80 -12.23
C LEU A 12 -39.15 28.46 -11.52
N VAL A 13 -40.21 27.69 -11.27
CA VAL A 13 -40.10 26.35 -10.66
C VAL A 13 -39.32 25.40 -11.56
N LEU A 14 -39.56 25.41 -12.87
CA LEU A 14 -38.82 24.59 -13.83
C LEU A 14 -37.32 24.97 -13.82
N LEU A 15 -37.01 26.26 -13.80
CA LEU A 15 -35.63 26.74 -13.74
C LEU A 15 -34.93 26.31 -12.43
N LEU A 16 -35.63 26.37 -11.29
CA LEU A 16 -35.11 25.88 -10.01
C LEU A 16 -34.86 24.37 -10.04
N LEU A 17 -35.75 23.59 -10.65
CA LEU A 17 -35.57 22.14 -10.80
C LEU A 17 -34.35 21.83 -11.68
N VAL A 18 -34.16 22.54 -12.79
CA VAL A 18 -32.99 22.39 -13.68
C VAL A 18 -31.70 22.78 -12.96
N LEU A 19 -31.69 23.88 -12.21
CA LEU A 19 -30.54 24.29 -11.42
C LEU A 19 -30.22 23.25 -10.33
N GLY A 20 -31.25 22.75 -9.65
CA GLY A 20 -31.11 21.70 -8.63
C GLY A 20 -30.52 20.41 -9.20
N THR A 21 -30.97 19.96 -10.37
CA THR A 21 -30.41 18.76 -11.02
C THR A 21 -28.98 18.97 -11.49
N LEU A 22 -28.65 20.14 -12.03
CA LEU A 22 -27.27 20.47 -12.42
C LEU A 22 -26.32 20.50 -11.22
N ILE A 23 -26.73 21.12 -10.11
CA ILE A 23 -25.94 21.13 -8.87
C ILE A 23 -25.77 19.71 -8.33
N LEU A 24 -26.85 18.94 -8.24
CA LEU A 24 -26.80 17.58 -7.69
C LEU A 24 -25.92 16.65 -8.53
N THR A 25 -26.02 16.73 -9.86
CA THR A 25 -25.18 15.92 -10.77
C THR A 25 -23.71 16.34 -10.69
N GLY A 26 -23.42 17.64 -10.64
CA GLY A 26 -22.07 18.15 -10.44
C GLY A 26 -21.44 17.67 -9.13
N LEU A 27 -22.19 17.75 -8.02
CA LEU A 27 -21.73 17.27 -6.71
C LEU A 27 -21.53 15.76 -6.68
N ASN A 28 -22.42 14.98 -7.31
CA ASN A 28 -22.29 13.53 -7.38
C ASN A 28 -21.01 13.13 -8.14
N GLN A 29 -20.75 13.77 -9.28
CA GLN A 29 -19.54 13.52 -10.06
C GLN A 29 -18.27 13.85 -9.25
N GLN A 30 -18.27 14.98 -8.54
CA GLN A 30 -17.15 15.37 -7.68
C GLN A 30 -16.93 14.38 -6.54
N LEU A 31 -18.00 13.92 -5.89
CA LEU A 31 -17.94 12.94 -4.81
C LEU A 31 -17.35 11.63 -5.31
N ILE A 32 -17.79 11.14 -6.47
CA ILE A 32 -17.27 9.91 -7.09
C ILE A 32 -15.78 10.02 -7.37
N THR A 33 -15.31 11.13 -7.95
CA THR A 33 -13.87 11.31 -8.22
C THR A 33 -13.06 11.37 -6.92
N PHE A 34 -13.56 12.08 -5.91
CA PHE A 34 -12.88 12.20 -4.63
C PHE A 34 -12.80 10.85 -3.89
N THR A 35 -13.87 10.06 -3.89
CA THR A 35 -13.88 8.75 -3.23
C THR A 35 -12.93 7.76 -3.92
N MET A 36 -12.81 7.80 -5.25
CA MET A 36 -11.82 6.97 -5.95
C MET A 36 -10.39 7.36 -5.56
N LEU A 37 -10.05 8.65 -5.61
CA LEU A 37 -8.71 9.13 -5.30
C LEU A 37 -8.29 8.78 -3.87
N VAL A 38 -9.16 9.07 -2.88
CA VAL A 38 -8.89 8.75 -1.48
C VAL A 38 -8.87 7.24 -1.24
N GLY A 39 -9.69 6.48 -1.97
CA GLY A 39 -9.72 5.02 -1.89
C GLY A 39 -8.42 4.38 -2.35
N ASP A 40 -7.81 4.89 -3.42
CA ASP A 40 -6.52 4.42 -3.91
C ASP A 40 -5.38 4.76 -2.95
N GLU A 41 -5.31 6.01 -2.49
CA GLU A 41 -4.30 6.46 -1.53
C GLU A 41 -4.40 5.69 -0.20
N SER A 42 -5.61 5.53 0.32
CA SER A 42 -5.87 4.76 1.55
C SER A 42 -5.41 3.30 1.41
N ARG A 43 -5.69 2.67 0.26
CA ARG A 43 -5.23 1.30 -0.02
C ARG A 43 -3.70 1.21 -0.09
N ALA A 44 -3.05 2.15 -0.77
CA ALA A 44 -1.58 2.18 -0.85
C ALA A 44 -0.93 2.36 0.53
N ILE A 45 -1.46 3.26 1.36
CA ILE A 45 -1.00 3.46 2.75
C ILE A 45 -1.19 2.18 3.58
N GLN A 46 -2.34 1.52 3.46
CA GLN A 46 -2.62 0.27 4.17
C GLN A 46 -1.65 -0.84 3.76
N GLN A 47 -1.42 -1.04 2.47
CA GLN A 47 -0.47 -2.04 1.95
C GLN A 47 0.96 -1.76 2.43
N GLN A 48 1.39 -0.50 2.42
CA GLN A 48 2.70 -0.09 2.96
C GLN A 48 2.79 -0.41 4.45
N ALA A 49 1.78 -0.05 5.24
CA ALA A 49 1.76 -0.32 6.68
C ALA A 49 1.77 -1.82 7.00
N VAL A 50 1.03 -2.62 6.22
CA VAL A 50 1.00 -4.09 6.35
C VAL A 50 2.37 -4.69 6.03
N THR A 51 3.00 -4.29 4.93
CA THR A 51 4.31 -4.81 4.53
C THR A 51 5.41 -4.41 5.51
N GLN A 52 5.39 -3.17 6.01
CA GLN A 52 6.30 -2.69 7.07
C GLN A 52 6.12 -3.48 8.36
N SER A 53 4.86 -3.73 8.76
CA SER A 53 4.54 -4.53 9.95
C SER A 53 5.02 -5.98 9.79
N ALA A 54 4.88 -6.56 8.60
CA ALA A 54 5.40 -7.88 8.28
C ALA A 54 6.94 -7.92 8.38
N LEU A 55 7.63 -6.90 7.85
CA LEU A 55 9.09 -6.79 7.93
C LEU A 55 9.59 -6.71 9.38
N GLU A 56 8.95 -5.89 10.22
CA GLU A 56 9.29 -5.80 11.65
C GLU A 56 8.98 -7.09 12.42
N TRP A 57 7.86 -7.73 12.12
CA TRP A 57 7.54 -9.05 12.67
C TRP A 57 8.59 -10.09 12.29
N GLY A 58 9.01 -10.09 11.02
CA GLY A 58 10.07 -10.94 10.49
C GLY A 58 11.42 -10.71 11.15
N ARG A 59 11.76 -9.46 11.48
CA ARG A 59 13.02 -9.09 12.13
C ARG A 59 13.21 -9.78 13.48
N VAL A 60 12.13 -9.95 14.25
CA VAL A 60 12.18 -10.57 15.58
C VAL A 60 12.00 -12.09 15.55
N GLN A 61 11.82 -12.68 14.36
CA GLN A 61 11.77 -14.13 14.23
C GLN A 61 13.16 -14.76 14.37
N HIS A 62 13.17 -16.00 14.84
CA HIS A 62 14.38 -16.81 14.80
C HIS A 62 14.68 -17.25 13.37
N TRP A 63 15.92 -17.07 12.91
CA TRP A 63 16.38 -17.47 11.58
C TRP A 63 17.65 -18.29 11.71
N SER A 64 17.78 -19.35 10.92
CA SER A 64 19.00 -20.16 10.84
C SER A 64 19.90 -19.67 9.71
N LEU A 65 21.20 -19.99 9.71
CA LEU A 65 22.08 -19.69 8.56
C LEU A 65 21.90 -20.68 7.41
N GLN A 66 21.30 -21.85 7.68
CA GLN A 66 20.99 -22.86 6.68
C GLN A 66 19.54 -23.31 6.84
N PRO A 67 18.79 -23.51 5.74
CA PRO A 67 19.19 -23.27 4.35
C PRO A 67 19.31 -21.77 4.02
N ASP A 68 20.00 -21.44 2.92
CA ASP A 68 20.28 -20.06 2.48
C ASP A 68 19.03 -19.21 2.31
N VAL A 69 17.86 -19.82 2.05
CA VAL A 69 16.58 -19.13 1.97
C VAL A 69 15.60 -19.80 2.92
N GLN A 70 15.05 -19.02 3.85
CA GLN A 70 14.01 -19.46 4.79
C GLN A 70 12.84 -18.49 4.74
N CYS A 71 11.62 -19.02 4.77
CA CYS A 71 10.41 -18.21 4.76
C CYS A 71 9.53 -18.52 5.97
N LYS A 72 8.90 -17.48 6.51
CA LYS A 72 7.88 -17.55 7.54
C LYS A 72 6.66 -16.78 7.06
N GLN A 73 5.49 -17.25 7.46
CA GLN A 73 4.22 -16.68 7.05
C GLN A 73 3.37 -16.35 8.28
N ARG A 74 2.69 -15.19 8.23
CA ARG A 74 1.72 -14.75 9.23
C ARG A 74 0.46 -14.31 8.49
N GLN A 75 -0.61 -15.10 8.61
CA GLN A 75 -1.85 -14.87 7.86
C GLN A 75 -1.56 -14.78 6.34
N THR A 76 -1.78 -13.61 5.73
CA THR A 76 -1.51 -13.35 4.31
C THR A 76 -0.09 -12.86 4.02
N GLN A 77 0.68 -12.45 5.05
CA GLN A 77 2.00 -11.85 4.89
C GLN A 77 3.09 -12.91 4.88
N ARG A 78 3.98 -12.85 3.89
CA ARG A 78 5.14 -13.74 3.79
C ARG A 78 6.42 -12.93 3.95
N VAL A 79 7.32 -13.45 4.79
CA VAL A 79 8.64 -12.86 5.02
C VAL A 79 9.69 -13.94 4.81
N CYS A 80 10.71 -13.66 4.01
CA CYS A 80 11.81 -14.58 3.77
C CYS A 80 13.15 -13.93 4.12
N MET A 81 14.01 -14.68 4.79
CA MET A 81 15.41 -14.36 5.03
C MET A 81 16.25 -15.10 4.00
N ARG A 82 17.19 -14.38 3.38
CA ARG A 82 18.18 -14.91 2.45
C ARG A 82 19.58 -14.61 2.95
N VAL A 83 20.43 -15.63 3.02
CA VAL A 83 21.86 -15.47 3.20
C VAL A 83 22.47 -15.06 1.86
N LEU A 84 23.19 -13.94 1.83
CA LEU A 84 23.80 -13.41 0.61
C LEU A 84 25.26 -13.85 0.47
N ASN A 85 25.97 -13.86 1.58
CA ASN A 85 27.36 -14.29 1.72
C ASN A 85 27.64 -14.61 3.20
N GLU A 86 28.89 -14.89 3.53
CA GLU A 86 29.32 -15.27 4.88
C GLU A 86 29.04 -14.21 5.97
N SER A 87 28.83 -12.95 5.57
CA SER A 87 28.69 -11.81 6.49
C SER A 87 27.35 -11.09 6.41
N GLN A 88 26.54 -11.33 5.36
CA GLN A 88 25.36 -10.53 5.06
C GLN A 88 24.12 -11.39 4.81
N VAL A 89 23.00 -10.90 5.30
CA VAL A 89 21.66 -11.43 5.02
C VAL A 89 20.72 -10.34 4.54
N LEU A 90 19.64 -10.75 3.89
CA LEU A 90 18.57 -9.90 3.45
C LEU A 90 17.23 -10.48 3.92
N LEU A 91 16.48 -9.67 4.68
CA LEU A 91 15.09 -9.95 4.99
C LEU A 91 14.21 -9.30 3.91
N ILE A 92 13.21 -10.03 3.44
CA ILE A 92 12.29 -9.62 2.38
C ILE A 92 10.88 -9.85 2.89
N ALA A 93 10.06 -8.81 3.01
CA ALA A 93 8.64 -8.92 3.33
C ALA A 93 7.82 -8.55 2.10
N GLY A 94 6.70 -9.23 1.89
CA GLY A 94 5.79 -8.91 0.80
C GLY A 94 4.32 -8.95 1.17
N ASP A 95 3.55 -8.07 0.53
CA ASP A 95 2.10 -8.04 0.50
C ASP A 95 1.63 -7.67 -0.92
N GLY A 96 1.07 -8.64 -1.65
CA GLY A 96 0.78 -8.49 -3.08
C GLY A 96 2.04 -8.19 -3.90
N GLU A 97 2.02 -7.08 -4.64
CA GLU A 97 3.14 -6.62 -5.48
C GLU A 97 4.19 -5.81 -4.70
N LEU A 98 3.85 -5.35 -3.50
CA LEU A 98 4.75 -4.54 -2.68
C LEU A 98 5.74 -5.45 -1.96
N LEU A 99 7.03 -5.17 -2.14
CA LEU A 99 8.12 -5.81 -1.43
C LEU A 99 8.92 -4.76 -0.67
N LEU A 100 9.33 -5.11 0.55
CA LEU A 100 10.25 -4.31 1.36
C LEU A 100 11.41 -5.17 1.82
N TRP A 101 12.56 -4.52 2.00
CA TRP A 101 13.81 -5.18 2.32
C TRP A 101 14.42 -4.65 3.61
N ARG A 102 15.13 -5.52 4.34
CA ARG A 102 16.02 -5.11 5.42
C ARG A 102 17.33 -5.90 5.38
N GLY A 103 18.45 -5.19 5.28
CA GLY A 103 19.77 -5.76 5.40
C GLY A 103 20.09 -6.20 6.84
N GLY A 104 20.89 -7.25 6.96
CA GLY A 104 21.44 -7.72 8.21
C GLY A 104 22.83 -8.28 8.03
N GLU A 105 23.50 -8.52 9.15
CA GLU A 105 24.85 -9.06 9.22
C GLU A 105 24.88 -10.37 10.00
N ILE A 106 25.87 -11.19 9.72
CA ILE A 106 26.17 -12.42 10.44
C ILE A 106 27.36 -12.14 11.34
N VAL A 107 27.14 -12.15 12.65
CA VAL A 107 28.17 -11.88 13.66
C VAL A 107 28.22 -13.07 14.61
N ASN A 108 29.37 -13.75 14.68
CA ASN A 108 29.57 -14.95 15.51
C ASN A 108 28.52 -16.04 15.26
N GLY A 109 28.12 -16.24 13.99
CA GLY A 109 27.08 -17.23 13.63
C GLY A 109 25.65 -16.80 13.94
N HIS A 110 25.43 -15.58 14.43
CA HIS A 110 24.12 -15.03 14.72
C HIS A 110 23.74 -13.95 13.72
N ILE A 111 22.47 -13.97 13.30
CA ILE A 111 21.90 -12.96 12.41
C ILE A 111 21.51 -11.72 13.23
N ARG A 112 22.00 -10.56 12.82
CA ARG A 112 21.60 -9.25 13.37
C ARG A 112 21.15 -8.34 12.24
N PHE A 113 19.87 -7.97 12.25
CA PHE A 113 19.35 -6.98 11.29
C PHE A 113 19.78 -5.57 11.65
N LEU A 114 20.15 -4.78 10.63
CA LEU A 114 20.64 -3.41 10.79
C LEU A 114 19.49 -2.46 11.13
N PRO A 115 19.63 -1.57 12.13
CA PRO A 115 18.59 -0.59 12.48
C PRO A 115 18.17 0.32 11.32
N HIS A 116 19.12 0.71 10.48
CA HIS A 116 18.91 1.57 9.30
C HIS A 116 19.06 0.80 7.98
N GLY A 117 18.96 -0.53 8.01
CA GLY A 117 19.12 -1.37 6.83
C GLY A 117 17.85 -1.53 5.98
N TRP A 118 16.80 -0.76 6.24
CA TRP A 118 15.53 -0.90 5.52
C TRP A 118 15.59 -0.22 4.15
N SER A 119 14.88 -0.77 3.17
CA SER A 119 14.73 -0.18 1.85
C SER A 119 13.40 -0.58 1.20
N ASP A 120 12.84 0.36 0.45
CA ASP A 120 11.72 0.23 -0.47
C ASP A 120 12.16 -0.03 -1.92
N PHE A 121 13.47 -0.07 -2.17
CA PHE A 121 14.07 -0.51 -3.43
C PHE A 121 14.92 -1.76 -3.20
N CYS A 122 15.07 -2.58 -4.24
CA CYS A 122 15.98 -3.73 -4.19
C CYS A 122 17.41 -3.24 -3.92
N PRO A 123 18.04 -3.60 -2.77
CA PRO A 123 19.36 -3.09 -2.41
C PRO A 123 20.50 -3.82 -3.13
N LEU A 124 20.18 -4.84 -3.95
CA LEU A 124 21.15 -5.67 -4.65
C LEU A 124 21.17 -5.32 -6.14
N LYS A 125 22.33 -5.50 -6.79
CA LYS A 125 22.46 -5.35 -8.25
C LYS A 125 21.60 -6.36 -9.00
N GLU A 126 21.53 -7.59 -8.50
CA GLU A 126 20.77 -8.67 -9.11
C GLU A 126 19.33 -8.72 -8.55
N ARG A 127 18.37 -8.27 -9.35
CA ARG A 127 16.95 -8.18 -8.96
C ARG A 127 16.34 -9.53 -8.58
N ALA A 128 16.86 -10.64 -9.11
CA ALA A 128 16.37 -11.98 -8.77
C ALA A 128 16.56 -12.33 -7.28
N LEU A 129 17.62 -11.80 -6.64
CA LEU A 129 17.91 -12.02 -5.22
C LEU A 129 16.98 -11.24 -4.28
N CYS A 130 16.33 -10.20 -4.78
CA CYS A 130 15.37 -9.37 -4.03
C CYS A 130 13.93 -9.90 -4.09
N ARG A 131 13.64 -10.93 -4.90
CA ARG A 131 12.30 -11.50 -5.00
C ARG A 131 12.06 -12.55 -3.91
N LEU A 132 10.81 -12.62 -3.45
CA LEU A 132 10.35 -13.75 -2.65
C LEU A 132 10.42 -15.04 -3.50
N PRO A 133 10.85 -16.16 -2.91
CA PRO A 133 10.94 -17.45 -3.59
C PRO A 133 9.57 -18.09 -3.84
#